data_AF-A0A2J6MR63-F1
#
_entry.id   AF-A0A2J6MR63-F1
#
_cell.length_a   1.000
_cell.length_b   1.000
_cell.length_c   1.000
_cell.angle_alpha   90.00
_cell.angle_beta   90.00
_cell.angle_gamma   90.00
#
_symmetry.space_group_name_H-M   'P 1'
#
loop_
_entity.id
_entity.type
_entity.pdbx_description
1 polymer ?
#
loop_
_entity_poly.entity_id
_entity_poly.type
_entity_poly.pdbx_seq_one_letter_code
_entity_poly.pdbx_strand_id
1 'polypeptide(L)'
;MDRRETGRQTFSRQGRPASIEFRGKSMSATTSSDMLSEIREVNLSYLLLAQRLLREDKSRGMFRMGLSEQLADVLVNLSDAQTTRLAASNQMLCRFRFDDHAILGSLADKGKPAEVAAAEAAVLMASQPAAQIG
;
A
#
# COMPACT_ATOMS: atom_id res chain seq x y z
N MET A 1 -2.16 -63.93 -31.88
CA MET A 1 -3.23 -64.50 -31.06
C MET A 1 -3.14 -63.82 -29.71
N ASP A 2 -3.79 -62.67 -29.56
CA ASP A 2 -5.19 -62.49 -29.14
C ASP A 2 -5.30 -62.49 -27.60
N ARG A 3 -5.48 -61.30 -27.01
CA ARG A 3 -6.75 -60.92 -26.38
C ARG A 3 -6.67 -59.54 -25.72
N ARG A 4 -7.48 -58.65 -26.30
CA ARG A 4 -8.22 -57.51 -25.74
C ARG A 4 -8.13 -57.31 -24.22
N GLU A 5 -7.87 -56.06 -23.81
CA GLU A 5 -8.64 -55.43 -22.74
C GLU A 5 -8.93 -53.96 -23.08
N THR A 6 -10.20 -53.72 -23.36
CA THR A 6 -10.79 -52.46 -23.79
C THR A 6 -11.09 -51.61 -22.55
N GLY A 7 -10.17 -50.70 -22.20
CA GLY A 7 -10.39 -49.70 -21.16
C GLY A 7 -11.33 -48.59 -21.65
N ARG A 8 -12.61 -48.73 -21.31
CA ARG A 8 -13.70 -47.79 -21.64
C ARG A 8 -13.43 -46.43 -20.98
N GLN A 9 -13.01 -45.42 -21.73
CA GLN A 9 -13.00 -44.03 -21.27
C GLN A 9 -14.43 -43.52 -21.19
N THR A 10 -15.02 -43.57 -19.99
CA THR A 10 -16.26 -42.87 -19.69
C THR A 10 -15.93 -41.41 -19.40
N PHE A 11 -16.21 -40.55 -20.36
CA PHE A 11 -16.15 -39.10 -20.24
C PHE A 11 -17.27 -38.63 -19.29
N SER A 12 -16.95 -38.53 -18.00
CA SER A 12 -17.84 -37.89 -17.02
C SER A 12 -17.59 -36.38 -16.99
N ARG A 13 -18.50 -35.72 -17.69
CA ARG A 13 -18.91 -34.32 -17.64
C ARG A 13 -18.98 -33.74 -16.21
N GLN A 14 -17.89 -33.17 -15.70
CA GLN A 14 -17.90 -32.02 -14.76
C GLN A 14 -16.43 -31.61 -14.49
N GLY A 15 -15.98 -30.48 -15.05
CA GLY A 15 -14.64 -29.95 -14.80
C GLY A 15 -14.50 -29.41 -13.37
N ARG A 16 -14.14 -30.28 -12.42
CA ARG A 16 -13.54 -29.87 -11.14
C ARG A 16 -12.07 -30.24 -11.18
N PRO A 17 -11.11 -29.31 -11.03
CA PRO A 17 -9.72 -29.71 -10.85
C PRO A 17 -9.61 -30.46 -9.52
N ALA A 18 -8.98 -31.63 -9.56
CA ALA A 18 -8.63 -32.39 -8.37
C ALA A 18 -7.73 -31.54 -7.49
N SER A 19 -8.14 -31.30 -6.24
CA SER A 19 -7.30 -30.65 -5.24
C SER A 19 -6.09 -31.52 -4.96
N ILE A 20 -4.91 -31.08 -5.40
CA ILE A 20 -3.63 -31.67 -5.00
C ILE A 20 -3.31 -31.11 -3.61
N GLU A 21 -3.47 -31.92 -2.57
CA GLU A 21 -3.00 -31.60 -1.22
C GLU A 21 -1.46 -31.58 -1.18
N PHE A 22 -0.88 -30.39 -1.41
CA PHE A 22 0.50 -30.12 -1.05
C PHE A 22 0.55 -29.69 0.43
N ARG A 23 1.15 -30.54 1.26
CA ARG A 23 1.49 -30.25 2.66
C ARG A 23 2.48 -29.08 2.70
N GLY A 24 1.95 -27.88 2.89
CA GLY A 24 2.72 -26.66 3.06
C GLY A 24 1.80 -25.46 2.99
N LYS A 25 1.37 -24.97 4.16
CA LYS A 25 0.76 -23.66 4.44
C LYS A 25 -0.06 -23.08 3.27
N SER A 26 -1.39 -23.23 3.34
CA SER A 26 -2.32 -22.51 2.46
C SER A 26 -1.98 -21.02 2.46
N MET A 27 -1.27 -20.56 1.43
CA MET A 27 -1.30 -19.15 1.04
C MET A 27 -2.68 -18.97 0.44
N SER A 28 -3.61 -18.49 1.27
CA SER A 28 -4.88 -17.97 0.78
C SER A 28 -4.54 -17.01 -0.36
N ALA A 29 -4.98 -17.31 -1.57
CA ALA A 29 -4.90 -16.37 -2.67
C ALA A 29 -5.60 -15.10 -2.17
N THR A 30 -4.86 -14.02 -1.96
CA THR A 30 -5.38 -12.78 -1.38
C THR A 30 -6.61 -12.37 -2.17
N THR A 31 -7.77 -12.50 -1.55
CA THR A 31 -9.00 -12.22 -2.27
C THR A 31 -9.07 -10.72 -2.48
N SER A 32 -9.80 -10.26 -3.51
CA SER A 32 -9.97 -8.82 -3.73
C SER A 32 -10.55 -8.11 -2.50
N SER A 33 -11.30 -8.81 -1.65
CA SER A 33 -11.83 -8.28 -0.39
C SER A 33 -10.73 -8.04 0.65
N ASP A 34 -9.74 -8.93 0.73
CA ASP A 34 -8.62 -8.79 1.68
C ASP A 34 -7.75 -7.59 1.31
N MET A 35 -7.46 -7.41 0.01
CA MET A 35 -6.70 -6.24 -0.47
C MET A 35 -7.42 -4.91 -0.19
N LEU A 36 -8.74 -4.84 -0.34
CA LEU A 36 -9.50 -3.64 -0.03
C LEU A 36 -9.52 -3.34 1.48
N SER A 37 -9.49 -4.38 2.32
CA SER A 37 -9.35 -4.23 3.77
C SER A 37 -7.99 -3.64 4.13
N GLU A 38 -6.91 -4.14 3.52
CA GLU A 38 -5.56 -3.62 3.72
C GLU A 38 -5.44 -2.16 3.29
N ILE A 39 -5.99 -1.79 2.12
CA ILE A 39 -6.03 -0.39 1.65
C ILE A 39 -6.74 0.49 2.68
N ARG A 40 -7.88 0.03 3.22
CA ARG A 40 -8.61 0.77 4.24
C ARG A 40 -7.81 0.99 5.51
N GLU A 41 -7.10 -0.03 5.98
CA GLU A 41 -6.25 0.07 7.17
C GLU A 41 -5.10 1.05 6.98
N VAL A 42 -4.45 1.02 5.81
CA VAL A 42 -3.36 1.95 5.49
C VAL A 42 -3.90 3.38 5.39
N ASN A 43 -5.02 3.58 4.70
CA ASN A 43 -5.66 4.88 4.59
C ASN A 43 -6.03 5.46 5.96
N LEU A 44 -6.63 4.64 6.84
CA LEU A 44 -7.00 5.08 8.18
C LEU A 44 -5.76 5.47 9.00
N SER A 45 -4.72 4.62 8.96
CA SER A 45 -3.47 4.86 9.67
C SER A 45 -2.80 6.16 9.20
N TYR A 46 -2.80 6.42 7.89
CA TYR A 46 -2.28 7.65 7.30
C TYR A 46 -3.05 8.89 7.78
N LEU A 47 -4.39 8.87 7.71
CA LEU A 47 -5.22 10.01 8.11
C LEU A 47 -5.06 10.34 9.59
N LEU A 48 -5.03 9.32 10.46
CA LEU A 48 -4.83 9.50 11.90
C LEU A 48 -3.44 10.05 12.22
N LEU A 49 -2.40 9.56 11.54
CA LEU A 49 -1.04 10.09 11.67
C LEU A 49 -0.96 11.55 11.23
N ALA A 50 -1.56 11.89 10.08
CA ALA A 50 -1.60 13.26 9.57
C ALA A 50 -2.24 14.20 10.58
N GLN A 51 -3.43 13.84 11.10
CA GLN A 51 -4.12 14.62 12.11
C GLN A 51 -3.29 14.80 13.39
N ARG A 52 -2.64 13.74 13.88
CA ARG A 52 -1.80 13.82 15.08
C ARG A 52 -0.65 14.81 14.89
N LEU A 53 0.09 14.70 13.79
CA LEU A 53 1.23 15.58 13.50
C LEU A 53 0.78 17.03 13.32
N LEU A 54 -0.34 17.26 12.62
CA LEU A 54 -0.87 18.60 12.37
C LEU A 54 -1.40 19.28 13.64
N ARG A 55 -1.97 18.51 14.59
CA ARG A 55 -2.41 19.03 15.90
C ARG A 55 -1.25 19.34 16.84
N GLU A 56 -0.16 18.59 16.74
CA GLU A 56 1.06 18.81 17.54
C GLU A 56 1.82 20.05 17.05
N ASP A 57 2.07 20.15 15.74
CA ASP A 57 2.67 21.31 15.09
C ASP A 57 2.26 21.33 13.61
N LYS A 58 1.33 22.24 13.26
CA LYS A 58 0.77 22.33 11.90
C LYS A 58 1.86 22.50 10.85
N SER A 59 2.81 23.41 11.07
CA SER A 59 3.88 23.72 10.10
C SER A 59 4.82 22.54 9.90
N ARG A 60 5.28 21.90 10.98
CA ARG A 60 6.14 20.71 10.88
C ARG A 60 5.38 19.51 10.31
N GLY A 61 4.11 19.34 10.68
CA GLY A 61 3.23 18.29 10.16
C GLY A 61 3.03 18.42 8.65
N MET A 62 2.72 19.63 8.16
CA MET A 62 2.61 19.93 6.73
C MET A 62 3.89 19.59 5.97
N PHE A 63 5.05 20.04 6.47
CA PHE A 63 6.34 19.78 5.84
C PHE A 63 6.68 18.28 5.78
N ARG A 64 6.48 17.55 6.89
CA ARG A 64 6.73 16.11 6.97
C ARG A 64 5.82 15.32 6.05
N MET A 65 4.54 15.67 6.03
CA MET A 65 3.53 14.96 5.25
C MET A 65 3.48 15.42 3.78
N GLY A 66 4.11 16.54 3.43
CA GLY A 66 4.08 17.11 2.07
C GLY A 66 2.72 17.69 1.70
N LEU A 67 2.01 18.29 2.66
CA LEU A 67 0.64 18.76 2.51
C LEU A 67 0.59 20.29 2.30
N SER A 68 -0.35 20.75 1.47
CA SER A 68 -0.71 22.16 1.39
C SER A 68 -1.45 22.61 2.66
N GLU A 69 -1.48 23.92 2.92
CA GLU A 69 -2.19 24.47 4.07
C GLU A 69 -3.70 24.14 4.03
N GLN A 70 -4.30 24.29 2.85
CA GLN A 70 -5.72 23.99 2.60
C GLN A 70 -6.04 22.53 2.94
N LEU A 71 -5.18 21.58 2.51
CA LEU A 71 -5.37 20.17 2.80
C LEU A 71 -5.17 19.87 4.29
N ALA A 72 -4.19 20.50 4.93
CA ALA A 72 -3.96 20.36 6.36
C ALA A 72 -5.17 20.82 7.19
N ASP A 73 -5.79 21.95 6.81
CA ASP A 73 -6.99 22.46 7.48
C ASP A 73 -8.19 21.53 7.32
N VAL A 74 -8.38 20.95 6.13
CA VAL A 74 -9.42 19.93 5.93
C VAL A 74 -9.16 18.73 6.82
N LEU A 75 -7.93 18.18 6.81
CA LEU A 75 -7.58 16.96 7.54
C LEU A 75 -7.76 17.10 9.06
N VAL A 76 -7.37 18.23 9.65
CA VAL A 76 -7.49 18.48 11.08
C VAL A 76 -8.96 18.54 11.55
N ASN A 77 -9.84 19.04 10.67
CA ASN A 77 -11.26 19.25 10.96
C ASN A 77 -12.15 18.03 10.64
N LEU A 78 -11.60 16.96 10.07
CA LEU A 78 -12.36 15.73 9.85
C LEU A 78 -12.77 15.11 11.20
N SER A 79 -14.05 14.80 11.34
CA SER A 79 -14.54 13.97 12.44
C SER A 79 -14.10 12.51 12.29
N ASP A 80 -14.17 11.73 13.36
CA ASP A 80 -13.84 10.30 13.35
C ASP A 80 -14.70 9.51 12.34
N ALA A 81 -15.97 9.87 12.22
CA ALA A 81 -16.90 9.29 11.26
C ALA A 81 -16.49 9.60 9.80
N GLN A 82 -16.11 10.85 9.53
CA GLN A 82 -15.62 11.25 8.20
C GLN A 82 -14.27 10.61 7.87
N THR A 83 -13.38 10.52 8.85
CA THR A 83 -12.05 9.87 8.72
C THR A 83 -12.22 8.40 8.36
N THR A 84 -13.08 7.69 9.08
CA THR A 84 -13.36 6.26 8.82
C THR A 84 -14.03 6.06 7.45
N ARG A 85 -14.94 6.95 7.06
CA ARG A 85 -15.60 6.92 5.75
C ARG A 85 -14.60 7.15 4.62
N LEU A 86 -13.71 8.13 4.76
CA LEU A 86 -12.68 8.43 3.76
C LEU A 86 -11.69 7.27 3.64
N ALA A 87 -11.29 6.67 4.77
CA ALA A 87 -10.42 5.52 4.80
C ALA A 87 -10.99 4.30 4.05
N ALA A 88 -12.32 4.14 4.04
CA ALA A 88 -12.99 3.05 3.33
C ALA A 88 -12.97 3.19 1.78
N SER A 89 -12.27 4.20 1.24
CA SER A 89 -11.99 4.29 -0.19
C SER A 89 -11.20 3.08 -0.68
N ASN A 90 -11.53 2.59 -1.88
CA ASN A 90 -10.80 1.53 -2.57
C ASN A 90 -9.50 2.02 -3.23
N GLN A 91 -9.17 3.30 -3.07
CA GLN A 91 -7.95 3.93 -3.59
C GLN A 91 -7.04 4.32 -2.43
N MET A 92 -5.73 4.21 -2.65
CA MET A 92 -4.74 4.71 -1.72
C MET A 92 -4.81 6.24 -1.66
N LEU A 93 -4.98 6.79 -0.46
CA LEU A 93 -5.05 8.23 -0.24
C LEU A 93 -3.65 8.85 -0.08
N CYS A 94 -2.68 8.06 0.36
CA CYS A 94 -1.30 8.49 0.47
C CYS A 94 -0.53 8.18 -0.81
N ARG A 95 0.39 9.09 -1.16
CA ARG A 95 1.40 8.86 -2.18
C ARG A 95 2.76 8.68 -1.53
N PHE A 96 3.58 7.83 -2.12
CA PHE A 96 5.00 7.83 -1.80
C PHE A 96 5.62 9.11 -2.32
N ARG A 97 6.32 9.83 -1.44
CA ARG A 97 7.16 10.98 -1.82
C ARG A 97 8.47 10.55 -2.49
N PHE A 98 8.70 9.25 -2.60
CA PHE A 98 9.83 8.62 -3.27
C PHE A 98 9.50 8.34 -4.75
N ASP A 99 9.02 9.35 -5.49
CA ASP A 99 8.71 9.19 -6.92
C ASP A 99 9.98 9.14 -7.79
N ASP A 100 11.12 9.58 -7.22
CA ASP A 100 12.39 9.62 -7.94
C ASP A 100 13.25 8.40 -7.66
N HIS A 101 13.61 7.67 -8.72
CA HIS A 101 14.48 6.50 -8.68
C HIS A 101 15.82 6.81 -8.01
N ALA A 102 16.24 8.08 -8.02
CA ALA A 102 17.43 8.59 -7.35
C ALA A 102 17.36 8.49 -5.82
N ILE A 103 16.20 8.75 -5.20
CA ILE A 103 16.07 8.69 -3.73
C ILE A 103 16.12 7.22 -3.27
N LEU A 104 15.39 6.35 -3.96
CA LEU A 104 15.43 4.92 -3.69
C LEU A 104 16.81 4.33 -3.97
N GLY A 105 17.46 4.75 -5.05
CA GLY A 105 18.83 4.35 -5.38
C GLY A 105 19.85 4.76 -4.31
N SER A 106 19.77 6.00 -3.80
CA SER A 106 20.69 6.45 -2.75
C SER A 106 20.43 5.75 -1.41
N LEU A 107 19.16 5.54 -1.03
CA LEU A 107 18.82 4.81 0.21
C LEU A 107 19.15 3.32 0.14
N ALA A 108 19.13 2.72 -1.05
CA ALA A 108 19.42 1.30 -1.25
C ALA A 108 20.92 1.01 -1.52
N ASP A 109 21.75 2.05 -1.69
CA ASP A 109 23.19 1.91 -1.90
C ASP A 109 23.89 1.41 -0.62
N LYS A 110 24.21 0.12 -0.62
CA LYS A 110 24.88 -0.57 0.50
C LYS A 110 26.32 -0.10 0.73
N GLY A 111 26.89 0.67 -0.20
CA GLY A 111 28.24 1.25 -0.09
C GLY A 111 28.29 2.60 0.60
N LYS A 112 27.15 3.30 0.75
CA LYS A 112 27.07 4.60 1.42
C LYS A 112 26.75 4.44 2.92
N PRO A 113 27.39 5.21 3.82
CA PRO A 113 26.98 5.27 5.22
C PRO A 113 25.52 5.71 5.36
N ALA A 114 24.75 5.02 6.19
CA ALA A 114 23.31 5.23 6.33
C ALA A 114 22.93 6.67 6.70
N GLU A 115 23.73 7.35 7.51
CA GLU A 115 23.51 8.75 7.89
C GLU A 115 23.63 9.70 6.69
N VAL A 116 24.58 9.44 5.78
CA VAL A 116 24.80 10.25 4.57
C VAL A 116 23.64 10.03 3.59
N ALA A 117 23.23 8.77 3.39
CA ALA A 117 22.08 8.44 2.54
C ALA A 117 20.77 9.05 3.09
N ALA A 118 20.57 9.02 4.40
CA ALA A 118 19.41 9.62 5.05
C ALA A 118 19.39 11.16 4.92
N ALA A 119 20.55 11.82 5.06
CA ALA A 119 20.67 13.27 4.87
C ALA A 119 20.38 13.67 3.41
N GLU A 120 20.94 12.95 2.44
CA GLU A 120 20.69 13.19 1.00
C GLU A 120 19.20 12.99 0.66
N ALA A 121 18.59 11.91 1.14
CA ALA A 121 17.17 11.66 0.97
C ALA A 121 16.31 12.76 1.63
N ALA A 122 16.66 13.23 2.82
CA ALA A 122 15.93 14.32 3.48
C ALA A 122 15.97 15.62 2.68
N VAL A 123 17.13 15.96 2.11
CA VAL A 123 17.29 17.15 1.23
C VAL A 123 16.45 17.00 -0.03
N LEU A 124 16.54 15.86 -0.72
CA LEU A 124 15.74 15.60 -1.92
C LEU A 124 14.24 15.66 -1.63
N MET A 125 13.79 15.06 -0.53
CA MET A 125 12.39 15.05 -0.11
C MET A 125 11.89 16.45 0.25
N ALA A 126 12.71 17.26 0.92
CA ALA A 126 12.41 18.65 1.26
C ALA A 126 12.29 19.56 0.03
N SER A 127 13.03 19.24 -1.04
CA SER A 127 13.00 20.01 -2.30
C SER A 127 11.76 19.76 -3.14
N GLN A 128 11.01 18.68 -2.86
CA GLN A 128 9.80 18.38 -3.62
C GLN A 128 8.65 19.31 -3.22
N PRO A 129 7.89 19.86 -4.20
CA PRO A 129 6.73 20.67 -3.90
C PRO A 129 5.72 19.86 -3.09
N ALA A 130 5.04 20.53 -2.15
CA ALA A 130 3.89 19.94 -1.48
C ALA A 130 2.89 19.48 -2.54
N ALA A 131 2.18 18.38 -2.27
CA ALA A 131 1.20 17.83 -3.18
C ALA A 131 0.19 18.93 -3.58
N GLN A 132 0.28 19.41 -4.82
CA GLN A 132 -0.69 20.34 -5.38
C GLN A 132 -1.88 19.51 -5.84
N ILE A 133 -3.02 19.72 -5.20
CA ILE A 133 -4.28 19.16 -5.66
C ILE A 133 -4.74 20.11 -6.78
N GLY A 134 -4.66 19.64 -8.02
CA GLY A 134 -5.25 20.31 -9.18
C GLY A 134 -6.76 20.13 -9.21
#